data_AF-A0A9P6PDZ5-F1
#
_entry.id   AF-A0A9P6PDZ5-F1
#
_cell.length_a   1.000
_cell.length_b   1.000
_cell.length_c   1.000
_cell.angle_alpha   90.00
_cell.angle_beta   90.00
_cell.angle_gamma   90.00
#
_symmetry.space_group_name_H-M   'P 1'
#
loop_
_entity.id
_entity.type
_entity.pdbx_description
1 polymer ?
#
loop_
_entity_poly.entity_id
_entity_poly.type
_entity_poly.pdbx_seq_one_letter_code
_entity_poly.pdbx_strand_id
1 'polypeptide(L)'
;MLQGAGRWCQSVAIAIWWVPKHERDDECVGGPNAICLNAKCFIKGAPLGGGCEIDSTDYYSYDAEGDVVEQNIVRDNCTVGTYCGAQQTCIVSKPNGQYCQQDRECLSQTCSNGDVCIQGPDVFHTIPVWLWAVVGVSVFVFVFVILLGLWVLHRYQSKKEHAKIVKFFGDNEEFAKYAMADPIDRFYGLSNPTSTTVHGTESLNSVVYLTTPDYKESSALAATQPLGRRNISQSKLRAPSPSEHSVNT
;
A
#
# COMPACT_ATOMS: atom_id res chain seq x y z
N MET A 1 20.39 -1.25 19.79
CA MET A 1 20.47 -2.72 19.63
C MET A 1 20.24 -3.32 21.01
N LEU A 2 19.10 -3.96 21.24
CA LEU A 2 18.81 -4.66 22.50
C LEU A 2 19.59 -5.99 22.49
N GLN A 3 20.61 -6.12 23.33
CA GLN A 3 21.31 -7.39 23.56
C GLN A 3 20.73 -8.02 24.83
N GLY A 4 19.64 -8.77 24.67
CA GLY A 4 19.12 -9.66 25.71
C GLY A 4 19.63 -11.08 25.47
N ALA A 5 20.16 -11.73 26.51
CA ALA A 5 20.51 -13.15 26.47
C ALA A 5 19.22 -14.00 26.50
N GLY A 6 18.58 -14.18 25.34
CA GLY A 6 17.36 -14.98 25.22
C GLY A 6 17.62 -16.47 25.48
N ARG A 7 17.04 -17.01 26.56
CA ARG A 7 16.93 -18.46 26.77
C ARG A 7 15.61 -18.92 26.14
N TRP A 8 15.70 -19.86 25.22
CA TRP A 8 14.56 -20.41 24.48
C TRP A 8 13.62 -21.18 25.41
N CYS A 9 12.31 -20.92 25.31
CA CYS A 9 11.33 -21.62 26.13
C CYS A 9 11.20 -23.09 25.71
N GLN A 10 11.59 -24.00 26.59
CA GLN A 10 11.43 -25.44 26.35
C GLN A 10 10.04 -25.89 26.79
N SER A 11 9.33 -26.57 25.90
CA SER A 11 8.08 -27.25 26.24
C SER A 11 8.40 -28.41 27.19
N VAL A 12 8.00 -28.30 28.44
CA VAL A 12 8.01 -29.46 29.35
C VAL A 12 6.81 -30.33 28.97
N ALA A 13 7.08 -31.53 28.48
CA ALA A 13 6.08 -32.54 28.18
C ALA A 13 5.39 -32.97 29.48
N ILE A 14 4.29 -32.32 29.84
CA ILE A 14 3.32 -32.89 30.78
C ILE A 14 2.55 -33.94 29.99
N ALA A 15 2.55 -35.17 30.47
CA ALA A 15 2.04 -36.37 29.83
C ALA A 15 0.53 -36.32 29.55
N ILE A 16 0.11 -35.53 28.57
CA ILE A 16 -1.19 -35.61 27.91
C ILE A 16 -0.91 -35.28 26.44
N TRP A 17 -1.05 -36.28 25.59
CA TRP A 17 -1.00 -36.29 24.12
C TRP A 17 -1.13 -34.93 23.39
N TRP A 18 -0.08 -34.11 23.40
CA TRP A 18 0.06 -32.95 22.53
C TRP A 18 1.53 -32.85 22.12
N VAL A 19 1.80 -33.14 20.84
CA VAL A 19 3.11 -32.93 20.23
C VAL A 19 3.33 -31.42 20.16
N PRO A 20 4.37 -30.84 20.80
CA PRO A 20 4.65 -29.42 20.68
C PRO A 20 5.27 -29.17 19.30
N LYS A 21 4.56 -28.46 18.43
CA LYS A 21 5.19 -27.81 17.28
C LYS A 21 5.77 -26.49 17.75
N HIS A 22 7.06 -26.30 17.48
CA HIS A 22 7.78 -25.07 17.73
C HIS A 22 7.35 -24.04 16.68
N GLU A 23 6.60 -23.04 17.11
CA GLU A 23 6.52 -21.76 16.41
C GLU A 23 7.42 -20.76 17.18
N ARG A 24 7.78 -19.64 16.54
CA ARG A 24 8.79 -18.65 16.98
C ARG A 24 8.83 -18.34 18.50
N ASP A 25 9.98 -18.65 19.10
CA ASP A 25 10.78 -17.87 20.06
C ASP A 25 10.05 -17.04 21.14
N ASP A 26 9.21 -17.65 21.98
CA ASP A 26 8.79 -17.21 23.35
C ASP A 26 7.33 -17.59 23.67
N GLU A 27 6.60 -18.14 22.70
CA GLU A 27 5.20 -18.52 22.87
C GLU A 27 5.04 -19.99 23.28
N CYS A 28 4.33 -20.20 24.40
CA CYS A 28 3.96 -21.52 24.86
C CYS A 28 2.73 -22.05 24.10
N VAL A 29 2.81 -23.28 23.60
CA VAL A 29 1.69 -23.97 22.93
C VAL A 29 0.65 -24.39 23.99
N GLY A 30 -0.25 -23.47 24.37
CA GLY A 30 -1.21 -23.73 25.45
C GLY A 30 -2.44 -22.80 25.53
N GLY A 31 -2.65 -21.93 24.53
CA GLY A 31 -3.75 -20.96 24.54
C GLY A 31 -3.39 -19.62 25.19
N PRO A 32 -4.34 -18.67 25.30
CA PRO A 32 -4.08 -17.27 25.66
C PRO A 32 -3.56 -17.06 27.10
N ASN A 33 -3.62 -18.10 27.94
CA ASN A 33 -3.18 -18.05 29.33
C ASN A 33 -1.84 -18.78 29.54
N ALA A 34 -1.12 -19.14 28.49
CA ALA A 34 0.19 -19.75 28.61
C ALA A 34 1.28 -18.67 28.71
N ILE A 35 2.21 -18.82 29.65
CA ILE A 35 3.34 -17.91 29.86
C ILE A 35 4.64 -18.71 29.97
N CYS A 36 5.70 -18.20 29.34
CA CYS A 36 7.05 -18.72 29.52
C CYS A 36 7.70 -18.11 30.77
N LEU A 37 8.15 -18.94 31.70
CA LEU A 37 8.94 -18.54 32.88
C LEU A 37 10.11 -19.49 33.06
N ASN A 38 11.34 -18.97 33.21
CA ASN A 38 12.55 -19.78 33.42
C ASN A 38 12.73 -20.88 32.35
N ALA A 39 12.46 -20.53 31.09
CA ALA A 39 12.46 -21.45 29.95
C ALA A 39 11.49 -22.64 30.06
N LYS A 40 10.44 -22.53 30.88
CA LYS A 40 9.36 -23.52 31.02
C LYS A 40 8.01 -22.87 30.80
N CYS A 41 7.09 -23.64 30.22
CA CYS A 41 5.72 -23.18 30.02
C CYS A 41 4.84 -23.40 31.25
N PHE A 42 4.25 -22.31 31.75
CA PHE A 42 3.28 -22.30 32.83
C PHE A 42 1.94 -21.74 32.34
N ILE A 43 0.88 -22.02 33.08
CA ILE A 43 -0.42 -21.37 32.89
C ILE A 43 -0.50 -20.20 33.87
N LYS A 44 -0.88 -19.02 33.36
CA LYS A 44 -1.19 -17.83 34.15
C LYS A 44 -2.53 -18.02 34.85
N GLY A 45 -2.48 -18.58 36.05
CA GLY A 45 -3.67 -19.03 36.78
C GLY A 45 -3.41 -19.42 38.23
N ALA A 46 -2.25 -19.09 38.80
CA ALA A 46 -1.99 -19.34 40.21
C ALA A 46 -2.93 -18.48 41.08
N PRO A 47 -3.75 -19.10 41.95
CA PRO A 47 -4.74 -18.38 42.75
C PRO A 47 -4.07 -17.59 43.87
N LEU A 48 -4.83 -16.69 44.49
CA LEU A 48 -4.37 -15.95 45.67
C LEU A 48 -3.91 -16.89 46.79
N GLY A 49 -2.71 -16.65 47.32
CA GLY A 49 -2.05 -17.51 48.32
C GLY A 49 -1.46 -18.79 47.75
N GLY A 50 -1.65 -19.09 46.47
CA GLY A 50 -0.98 -20.19 45.77
C GLY A 50 0.49 -19.89 45.50
N GLY A 51 1.27 -20.95 45.30
CA GLY A 51 2.67 -20.81 44.90
C GLY A 51 2.81 -20.25 43.48
N CYS A 52 3.79 -19.38 43.27
CA CYS A 52 4.06 -18.75 41.99
C CYS A 52 5.52 -18.85 41.58
N GLU A 53 5.73 -18.84 40.26
CA GLU A 53 7.04 -18.82 39.64
C GLU A 53 7.32 -17.41 39.10
N ILE A 54 8.56 -16.93 39.24
CA ILE A 54 9.01 -15.63 38.76
C ILE A 54 10.13 -15.83 37.74
N ASP A 55 10.07 -15.07 36.65
CA ASP A 55 11.15 -14.94 35.68
C ASP A 55 11.53 -13.45 35.53
N SER A 56 12.81 -13.13 35.74
CA SER A 56 13.35 -11.77 35.66
C SER A 56 14.31 -11.68 34.49
N THR A 57 14.05 -10.74 33.58
CA THR A 57 14.88 -10.49 32.41
C THR A 57 15.31 -9.03 32.38
N ASP A 58 16.61 -8.79 32.43
CA ASP A 58 17.20 -7.46 32.33
C ASP A 58 17.51 -7.13 30.87
N TYR A 59 17.02 -6.00 30.41
CA TYR A 59 17.27 -5.46 29.09
C TYR A 59 18.12 -4.20 29.21
N TYR A 60 19.25 -4.20 28.51
CA TYR A 60 20.08 -3.00 28.35
C TYR A 60 19.80 -2.37 26.99
N SER A 61 19.45 -1.10 27.01
CA SER A 61 19.29 -0.26 25.83
C SER A 61 20.16 0.98 25.95
N TYR A 62 20.46 1.60 24.82
CA TYR A 62 21.18 2.88 24.78
C TYR A 62 20.19 3.95 24.35
N ASP A 63 20.16 5.08 25.05
CA ASP A 63 19.36 6.23 24.65
C ASP A 63 20.00 7.03 23.49
N ALA A 64 19.41 8.17 23.13
CA ALA A 64 19.91 9.00 22.04
C ALA A 64 21.23 9.71 22.38
N GLU A 65 21.50 9.87 23.67
CA GLU A 65 22.69 10.48 24.25
C GLU A 65 23.85 9.46 24.43
N GLY A 66 23.54 8.17 24.31
CA GLY A 66 24.50 7.06 24.43
C GLY A 66 24.61 6.49 25.84
N ASP A 67 23.76 6.93 26.77
CA ASP A 67 23.71 6.40 28.13
C ASP A 67 22.97 5.05 28.14
N VAL A 68 23.41 4.16 29.04
CA VAL A 68 22.82 2.83 29.20
C VAL A 68 21.57 2.93 30.07
N VAL A 69 20.43 2.60 29.49
CA VAL A 69 19.15 2.45 30.18
C VAL A 69 18.88 0.98 30.43
N GLU A 70 18.90 0.59 31.70
CA GLU A 70 18.53 -0.75 32.17
C GLU A 70 17.02 -0.83 32.44
N GLN A 71 16.38 -1.86 31.89
CA GLN A 71 14.97 -2.16 32.08
C GLN A 71 14.83 -3.59 32.60
N ASN A 72 14.48 -3.73 33.88
CA ASN A 72 14.19 -5.01 34.50
C ASN A 72 12.72 -5.40 34.24
N ILE A 73 12.49 -6.43 33.42
CA ILE A 73 11.16 -6.96 33.16
C ILE A 73 10.99 -8.26 33.95
N VAL A 74 10.01 -8.28 34.85
CA VAL A 74 9.70 -9.44 35.68
C VAL A 74 8.30 -9.96 35.36
N ARG A 75 8.21 -11.26 35.10
CA ARG A 75 6.99 -11.97 34.74
C ARG A 75 6.63 -13.00 35.81
N ASP A 76 5.33 -13.22 36.02
CA ASP A 76 4.80 -14.24 36.94
C ASP A 76 3.55 -14.95 36.38
N ASN A 77 3.21 -16.09 36.98
CA ASN A 77 2.05 -16.91 36.61
C ASN A 77 0.81 -16.66 37.49
N CYS A 78 0.76 -15.55 38.23
CA CYS A 78 -0.39 -15.19 39.06
C CYS A 78 -1.58 -14.72 38.22
N THR A 79 -2.78 -14.84 38.79
CA THR A 79 -4.01 -14.33 38.15
C THR A 79 -4.01 -12.79 38.03
N VAL A 80 -4.87 -12.24 37.16
CA VAL A 80 -5.03 -10.79 37.01
C VAL A 80 -5.42 -10.14 38.34
N GLY A 81 -4.77 -9.02 38.67
CA GLY A 81 -4.97 -8.30 39.95
C GLY A 81 -4.19 -8.88 41.13
N THR A 82 -3.31 -9.85 40.88
CA THR A 82 -2.36 -10.40 41.85
C THR A 82 -0.96 -10.45 41.26
N TYR A 83 0.06 -10.46 42.11
CA TYR A 83 1.45 -10.57 41.71
C TYR A 83 2.20 -11.54 42.62
N CYS A 84 3.34 -12.05 42.15
CA CYS A 84 4.16 -12.94 42.95
C CYS A 84 5.03 -12.14 43.96
N GLY A 85 4.77 -12.34 45.25
CA GLY A 85 5.51 -11.70 46.33
C GLY A 85 6.86 -12.36 46.63
N ALA A 86 7.61 -11.78 47.56
CA ALA A 86 8.93 -12.29 47.97
C ALA A 86 8.91 -13.73 48.54
N GLN A 87 7.75 -14.19 49.03
CA GLN A 87 7.55 -15.54 49.56
C GLN A 87 7.17 -16.57 48.49
N GLN A 88 7.29 -16.22 47.20
CA GLN A 88 6.85 -17.05 46.07
C GLN A 88 5.37 -17.46 46.18
N THR A 89 4.54 -16.55 46.71
CA THR A 89 3.08 -16.70 46.78
C THR A 89 2.38 -15.54 46.10
N CYS A 90 1.26 -15.83 45.41
CA CYS A 90 0.46 -14.79 44.79
C CYS A 90 -0.24 -13.95 45.86
N ILE A 91 -0.01 -12.65 45.84
CA ILE A 91 -0.60 -11.67 46.75
C ILE A 91 -1.36 -10.60 45.95
N VAL A 92 -2.29 -9.92 46.62
CA VAL A 92 -3.15 -8.91 45.96
C VAL A 92 -2.31 -7.71 45.53
N SER A 93 -2.51 -7.25 44.29
CA SER A 93 -1.89 -6.03 43.79
C SER A 93 -2.39 -4.80 44.55
N LYS A 94 -1.50 -3.83 44.72
CA LYS A 94 -1.70 -2.61 45.48
C LYS A 94 -2.55 -1.60 44.71
N PRO A 95 -3.48 -0.88 45.37
CA PRO A 95 -4.22 0.21 44.76
C PRO A 95 -3.35 1.44 44.49
N ASN A 96 -3.85 2.33 43.64
CA ASN A 96 -3.19 3.61 43.34
C ASN A 96 -2.94 4.42 44.62
N GLY A 97 -1.76 5.06 44.70
CA GLY A 97 -1.29 5.82 45.85
C GLY A 97 -0.55 5.01 46.92
N GLN A 98 -0.45 3.68 46.77
CA GLN A 98 0.37 2.84 47.64
C GLN A 98 1.82 2.76 47.17
N TYR A 99 2.72 2.52 48.12
CA TYR A 99 4.14 2.35 47.83
C TYR A 99 4.40 1.08 47.01
N CYS A 100 5.17 1.18 45.92
CA CYS A 100 5.57 0.08 45.04
C CYS A 100 7.05 0.21 44.68
N GLN A 101 7.69 -0.91 44.36
CA GLN A 101 9.03 -0.90 43.78
C GLN A 101 9.00 -1.28 42.30
N GLN A 102 7.98 -2.03 41.89
CA GLN A 102 7.84 -2.54 40.53
C GLN A 102 6.40 -2.35 40.04
N ASP A 103 6.27 -2.12 38.74
CA ASP A 103 4.99 -1.88 38.05
C ASP A 103 3.93 -2.95 38.33
N ARG A 104 4.35 -4.23 38.38
CA ARG A 104 3.45 -5.38 38.60
C ARG A 104 2.78 -5.39 39.97
N GLU A 105 3.37 -4.71 40.96
CA GLU A 105 2.78 -4.62 42.29
C GLU A 105 1.48 -3.82 42.28
N CYS A 106 1.30 -2.94 41.29
CA CYS A 106 0.16 -2.05 41.20
C CYS A 106 -0.98 -2.64 40.38
N LEU A 107 -2.23 -2.38 40.80
CA LEU A 107 -3.41 -2.73 40.00
C LEU A 107 -3.43 -2.04 38.63
N SER A 108 -2.87 -0.83 38.57
CA SER A 108 -2.66 -0.05 37.35
C SER A 108 -1.52 -0.57 36.47
N GLN A 109 -0.73 -1.55 36.95
CA GLN A 109 0.49 -2.03 36.28
C GLN A 109 1.51 -0.91 36.02
N THR A 110 1.52 0.14 36.85
CA THR A 110 2.46 1.24 36.71
C THR A 110 2.83 1.80 38.08
N CYS A 111 4.13 1.75 38.35
CA CYS A 111 4.80 2.35 39.49
C CYS A 111 5.53 3.61 39.02
N SER A 112 5.27 4.74 39.66
CA SER A 112 5.96 5.98 39.35
C SER A 112 7.41 5.94 39.85
N ASN A 113 8.28 6.80 39.30
CA ASN A 113 9.62 7.06 39.85
C ASN A 113 9.60 7.58 41.31
N GLY A 114 8.44 7.98 41.83
CA GLY A 114 8.22 8.30 43.24
C GLY A 114 7.85 7.10 44.11
N ASP A 115 8.07 5.87 43.62
CA ASP A 115 7.74 4.60 44.29
C ASP A 115 6.27 4.49 44.71
N VAL A 116 5.35 5.02 43.89
CA VAL A 116 3.92 4.99 44.16
C VAL A 116 3.13 4.50 42.97
N CYS A 117 2.09 3.69 43.24
CA CYS A 117 1.20 3.19 42.21
C CYS A 117 0.41 4.34 41.61
N ILE A 118 0.57 4.56 40.31
CA ILE A 118 -0.16 5.58 39.56
C ILE A 118 -0.94 4.91 38.46
N GLN A 119 -2.02 5.54 38.01
CA GLN A 119 -2.61 5.14 36.74
C GLN A 119 -1.63 5.52 35.64
N GLY A 120 -1.03 4.50 35.02
CA GLY A 120 -0.06 4.71 33.95
C GLY A 120 -0.67 5.47 32.78
N PRO A 121 0.16 6.03 31.90
CA PRO A 121 -0.31 6.55 30.63
C PRO A 121 -0.74 5.35 29.78
N ASP A 122 -1.95 4.81 30.04
CA ASP A 122 -2.59 3.85 29.16
C ASP A 122 -2.68 4.50 27.78
N VAL A 123 -1.78 4.03 26.92
CA VAL A 123 -1.57 4.54 25.59
C VAL A 123 -2.92 4.44 24.88
N PHE A 124 -3.37 5.59 24.36
CA PHE A 124 -4.70 5.88 23.80
C PHE A 124 -5.79 6.24 24.81
N HIS A 125 -5.55 7.31 25.57
CA HIS A 125 -6.65 8.16 26.00
C HIS A 125 -7.53 8.49 24.78
N THR A 126 -8.82 8.21 24.91
CA THR A 126 -9.90 8.60 24.00
C THR A 126 -9.50 9.78 23.13
N ILE A 127 -9.32 9.55 21.82
CA ILE A 127 -8.91 10.60 20.89
C ILE A 127 -9.95 11.72 21.01
N PRO A 128 -9.53 12.95 21.36
CA PRO A 128 -10.47 14.02 21.62
C PRO A 128 -11.27 14.32 20.35
N VAL A 129 -12.56 14.59 20.51
CA VAL A 129 -13.52 14.70 19.39
C VAL A 129 -13.09 15.75 18.36
N TRP A 130 -12.41 16.82 18.78
CA TRP A 130 -11.91 17.85 17.88
C TRP A 130 -10.88 17.30 16.87
N LEU A 131 -10.09 16.29 17.23
CA LEU A 131 -9.08 15.71 16.35
C LEU A 131 -9.76 14.97 15.19
N TRP A 132 -10.86 14.26 15.47
CA TRP A 132 -11.70 13.66 14.43
C TRP A 132 -12.30 14.71 13.49
N ALA A 133 -12.71 15.86 14.03
CA ALA A 133 -13.21 16.95 13.20
C ALA A 133 -12.12 17.51 12.28
N VAL A 134 -10.91 17.75 12.78
CA VAL A 134 -9.79 18.26 11.98
C VAL A 134 -9.41 17.29 10.86
N VAL A 135 -9.28 16.00 11.17
CA VAL A 135 -8.96 14.96 10.17
C VAL A 135 -10.08 14.81 9.14
N GLY A 136 -11.34 14.84 9.58
CA GLY A 136 -12.49 14.79 8.68
C GLY A 136 -12.53 15.96 7.71
N VAL A 137 -12.30 17.19 8.21
CA VAL A 137 -12.25 18.40 7.38
C VAL A 137 -11.07 18.37 6.42
N SER A 138 -9.89 17.92 6.83
CA SER A 138 -8.72 17.87 5.93
C SER A 138 -8.93 16.92 4.76
N VAL A 139 -9.50 15.74 5.01
CA VAL A 139 -9.81 14.77 3.94
C VAL A 139 -10.88 15.34 3.00
N PHE A 140 -11.93 15.98 3.54
CA PHE A 140 -12.98 16.58 2.74
C PHE A 140 -12.45 17.69 1.82
N VAL A 141 -11.63 18.60 2.36
CA VAL A 141 -11.00 19.67 1.58
C VAL A 141 -10.09 19.10 0.49
N PHE A 142 -9.30 18.08 0.81
CA PHE A 142 -8.42 17.43 -0.17
C PHE A 142 -9.20 16.83 -1.34
N VAL A 143 -10.27 16.09 -1.05
CA VAL A 143 -11.16 15.53 -2.09
C VAL A 143 -11.79 16.65 -2.93
N PHE A 144 -12.26 17.72 -2.29
CA PHE A 144 -12.88 18.84 -2.98
C PHE A 144 -11.90 19.57 -3.92
N VAL A 145 -10.65 19.78 -3.49
CA VAL A 145 -9.59 20.37 -4.30
C VAL A 145 -9.27 19.50 -5.52
N ILE A 146 -9.16 18.18 -5.34
CA ILE A 146 -8.93 17.26 -6.46
C ILE A 146 -10.10 17.29 -7.45
N LEU A 147 -11.34 17.23 -6.97
CA LEU A 147 -12.53 17.26 -7.82
C LEU A 147 -12.63 18.58 -8.61
N LEU A 148 -12.38 19.72 -7.98
CA LEU A 148 -12.31 21.01 -8.66
C LEU A 148 -11.18 21.07 -9.68
N GLY A 149 -9.99 20.59 -9.33
CA GLY A 149 -8.85 20.54 -10.24
C GLY A 149 -9.14 19.72 -11.50
N LEU A 150 -9.70 18.51 -11.32
CA LEU A 150 -10.11 17.65 -12.43
C LEU A 150 -11.24 18.28 -13.25
N TRP A 151 -12.22 18.93 -12.61
CA TRP A 151 -13.32 19.61 -13.31
C TRP A 151 -12.80 20.76 -14.19
N VAL A 152 -11.88 21.58 -13.67
CA VAL A 152 -11.26 22.66 -14.45
C VAL A 152 -10.46 22.11 -15.62
N LEU A 153 -9.64 21.08 -15.40
CA LEU A 153 -8.86 20.43 -16.46
C LEU A 153 -9.76 19.85 -17.55
N HIS A 154 -10.82 19.14 -17.17
CA HIS A 154 -11.79 18.59 -18.11
C HIS A 154 -12.48 19.70 -18.92
N ARG A 155 -12.92 20.77 -18.26
CA ARG A 155 -13.56 21.92 -18.95
C ARG A 155 -12.58 22.65 -19.86
N TYR A 156 -11.31 22.73 -19.48
CA TYR A 156 -10.28 23.34 -20.31
C TYR A 156 -9.98 22.50 -21.56
N GLN A 157 -9.84 21.17 -21.41
CA GLN A 157 -9.69 20.26 -22.54
C GLN A 157 -10.91 20.30 -23.46
N SER A 158 -12.12 20.23 -22.91
CA SER A 158 -13.36 20.35 -23.70
C SER A 158 -13.41 21.64 -24.52
N LYS A 159 -13.05 22.80 -23.95
CA LYS A 159 -12.98 24.06 -24.71
C LYS A 159 -11.94 24.03 -25.82
N LYS A 160 -10.77 23.42 -25.58
CA LYS A 160 -9.74 23.25 -26.61
C LYS A 160 -10.22 22.37 -27.77
N GLU A 161 -10.88 21.25 -27.47
CA GLU A 161 -11.41 20.36 -28.50
C GLU A 161 -12.55 21.05 -29.29
N HIS A 162 -13.45 21.78 -28.63
CA HIS A 162 -14.49 22.54 -29.34
C HIS A 162 -13.91 23.63 -30.26
N ALA A 163 -12.83 24.30 -29.85
CA ALA A 163 -12.16 25.28 -30.71
C ALA A 163 -11.56 24.64 -31.98
N LYS A 164 -11.03 23.42 -31.88
CA LYS A 164 -10.53 22.66 -33.04
C LYS A 164 -11.66 22.27 -34.00
N ILE A 165 -12.80 21.81 -33.45
CA ILE A 165 -13.98 21.44 -34.23
C ILE A 165 -14.51 22.65 -35.02
N VAL A 166 -14.66 23.81 -34.37
CA VAL A 166 -15.14 25.04 -35.03
C VAL A 166 -14.20 25.46 -36.16
N LYS A 167 -12.87 25.38 -35.95
CA LYS A 167 -11.90 25.68 -37.01
C LYS A 167 -11.99 24.69 -38.17
N PHE A 168 -12.06 23.40 -37.88
CA PHE A 168 -12.13 22.36 -38.92
C PHE A 168 -13.39 22.51 -39.81
N PHE A 169 -14.54 22.87 -39.24
CA PHE A 169 -15.74 23.09 -40.03
C PHE A 169 -15.77 24.46 -40.73
N GLY A 170 -15.18 25.50 -40.11
CA GLY A 170 -15.00 26.82 -40.71
C GLY A 170 -14.11 26.80 -41.96
N ASP A 171 -13.00 26.05 -41.93
CA ASP A 171 -12.12 25.94 -43.08
C ASP A 171 -12.82 25.19 -44.25
N ASN A 172 -13.63 24.16 -43.94
CA ASN A 172 -14.38 23.40 -44.94
C ASN A 172 -15.51 24.18 -45.63
N GLU A 173 -16.20 25.09 -44.93
CA GLU A 173 -17.21 25.96 -45.57
C GLU A 173 -16.56 26.95 -46.56
N GLU A 174 -15.31 27.36 -46.32
CA GLU A 174 -14.56 28.20 -47.25
C GLU A 174 -14.22 27.42 -48.52
N PHE A 175 -13.70 26.19 -48.38
CA PHE A 175 -13.43 25.33 -49.54
C PHE A 175 -14.69 24.94 -50.32
N ALA A 176 -15.83 24.70 -49.64
CA ALA A 176 -17.10 24.46 -50.30
C ALA A 176 -17.56 25.68 -51.12
N LYS A 177 -17.34 26.90 -50.61
CA LYS A 177 -17.62 28.15 -51.34
C LYS A 177 -16.77 28.29 -52.61
N TYR A 178 -15.48 27.95 -52.57
CA TYR A 178 -14.63 28.00 -53.77
C TYR A 178 -14.93 26.85 -54.76
N ALA A 179 -15.22 25.63 -54.28
CA ALA A 179 -15.57 24.51 -55.14
C ALA A 179 -16.91 24.71 -55.88
N MET A 180 -17.85 25.46 -55.29
CA MET A 180 -19.10 25.83 -55.94
C MET A 180 -19.02 27.15 -56.72
N ALA A 181 -17.93 27.91 -56.59
CA ALA A 181 -17.69 29.14 -57.33
C ALA A 181 -17.03 28.89 -58.70
N ASP A 182 -16.71 27.64 -59.05
CA ASP A 182 -16.32 27.29 -60.41
C ASP A 182 -17.60 27.30 -61.28
N PRO A 183 -17.78 28.31 -62.15
CA PRO A 183 -18.97 28.38 -62.95
C PRO A 183 -18.87 27.34 -64.06
N ILE A 184 -19.93 26.56 -64.22
CA ILE A 184 -20.23 25.76 -65.41
C ILE A 184 -20.40 26.72 -66.60
N ASP A 185 -19.30 27.29 -67.10
CA ASP A 185 -19.32 28.19 -68.25
C ASP A 185 -18.09 28.04 -69.17
N ARG A 186 -17.32 26.95 -69.01
CA ARG A 186 -16.20 26.62 -69.89
C ARG A 186 -16.41 25.38 -70.77
N PHE A 187 -17.64 24.90 -70.97
CA PHE A 187 -17.89 23.83 -71.95
C PHE A 187 -19.22 23.91 -72.71
N TYR A 188 -19.65 25.12 -73.12
CA TYR A 188 -20.55 25.28 -74.26
C TYR A 188 -19.80 26.01 -75.37
N GLY A 189 -19.04 25.26 -76.16
CA GLY A 189 -18.21 25.82 -77.22
C GLY A 189 -17.88 24.81 -78.31
N LEU A 190 -18.84 24.64 -79.23
CA LEU A 190 -18.66 24.19 -80.62
C LEU A 190 -18.28 22.71 -80.92
N SER A 191 -19.26 22.05 -81.57
CA SER A 191 -19.15 21.26 -82.80
C SER A 191 -19.03 19.72 -82.76
N ASN A 192 -20.06 19.15 -83.41
CA ASN A 192 -20.16 17.93 -84.22
C ASN A 192 -20.53 16.56 -83.60
N PRO A 193 -21.58 15.89 -84.12
CA PRO A 193 -21.91 14.53 -83.74
C PRO A 193 -21.13 13.56 -84.62
N THR A 194 -20.26 12.75 -84.03
CA THR A 194 -19.91 11.47 -84.65
C THR A 194 -19.73 10.43 -83.57
N SER A 195 -20.66 9.48 -83.60
CA SER A 195 -20.74 8.29 -82.78
C SER A 195 -19.43 7.52 -82.83
N THR A 196 -18.79 7.28 -81.69
CA THR A 196 -18.10 6.01 -81.44
C THR A 196 -18.06 5.71 -79.95
N THR A 197 -18.73 4.63 -79.61
CA THR A 197 -18.76 3.93 -78.33
C THR A 197 -17.36 3.65 -77.77
N VAL A 198 -17.09 4.13 -76.55
CA VAL A 198 -16.10 3.54 -75.64
C VAL A 198 -16.77 3.36 -74.28
N HIS A 199 -16.94 2.10 -73.90
CA HIS A 199 -17.32 1.66 -72.57
C HIS A 199 -16.19 2.04 -71.61
N GLY A 200 -16.46 2.94 -70.67
CA GLY A 200 -15.52 3.34 -69.64
C GLY A 200 -16.29 3.93 -68.47
N THR A 201 -16.48 3.11 -67.43
CA THR A 201 -17.01 3.51 -66.14
C THR A 201 -16.05 4.51 -65.50
N GLU A 202 -16.28 5.81 -65.69
CA GLU A 202 -15.59 6.83 -64.90
C GLU A 202 -16.45 7.19 -63.70
N SER A 203 -16.20 6.48 -62.60
CA SER A 203 -16.53 6.99 -61.28
C SER A 203 -15.85 8.34 -61.13
N LEU A 204 -16.64 9.41 -61.05
CA LEU A 204 -16.18 10.72 -60.57
C LEU A 204 -15.75 10.53 -59.10
N ASN A 205 -14.53 10.06 -58.89
CA ASN A 205 -13.90 10.01 -57.59
C ASN A 205 -13.52 11.44 -57.22
N SER A 206 -14.47 12.13 -56.59
CA SER A 206 -14.22 13.36 -55.84
C SER A 206 -13.33 13.01 -54.65
N VAL A 207 -12.00 13.04 -54.85
CA VAL A 207 -11.03 12.95 -53.77
C VAL A 207 -10.98 14.32 -53.09
N VAL A 208 -11.75 14.46 -52.01
CA VAL A 208 -11.65 15.63 -51.11
C VAL A 208 -10.42 15.40 -50.23
N TYR A 209 -9.33 16.10 -50.54
CA TYR A 209 -8.16 16.13 -49.66
C TYR A 209 -8.50 16.97 -48.42
N LEU A 210 -8.80 16.31 -47.31
CA LEU A 210 -8.86 16.96 -46.01
C LEU A 210 -7.45 17.44 -45.64
N THR A 211 -7.11 18.66 -46.04
CA THR A 211 -5.90 19.34 -45.57
C THR A 211 -6.14 19.77 -44.12
N THR A 212 -5.98 18.83 -43.19
CA THR A 212 -5.83 19.22 -41.78
C THR A 212 -4.50 19.97 -41.66
N PRO A 213 -4.47 21.15 -41.00
CA PRO A 213 -3.24 21.93 -40.84
C PRO A 213 -2.12 21.18 -40.09
N ASP A 214 -2.42 20.04 -39.44
CA ASP A 214 -1.44 19.20 -38.73
C ASP A 214 -0.66 18.21 -39.63
N TYR A 215 -0.94 18.14 -40.94
CA TYR A 215 -0.18 17.26 -41.86
C TYR A 215 1.33 17.62 -41.88
N LYS A 216 1.67 18.91 -41.77
CA LYS A 216 3.08 19.34 -41.78
C LYS A 216 3.83 18.91 -40.51
N GLU A 217 3.15 18.81 -39.37
CA GLU A 217 3.77 18.41 -38.10
C GLU A 217 3.91 16.87 -38.00
N SER A 218 2.90 16.14 -38.47
CA SER A 218 2.92 14.67 -38.49
C SER A 218 3.82 14.08 -39.60
N SER A 219 4.00 14.77 -40.73
CA SER A 219 5.01 14.39 -41.74
C SER A 219 6.46 14.68 -41.30
N ALA A 220 6.68 15.73 -40.50
CA ALA A 220 8.00 16.03 -39.94
C ALA A 220 8.45 14.96 -38.92
N LEU A 221 7.53 14.46 -38.07
CA LEU A 221 7.81 13.37 -37.12
C LEU A 221 8.11 12.02 -37.81
N ALA A 222 7.47 11.76 -38.95
CA ALA A 222 7.75 10.58 -39.77
C ALA A 222 9.09 10.67 -40.52
N ALA A 223 9.54 11.88 -40.87
CA ALA A 223 10.79 12.11 -41.60
C ALA A 223 12.05 12.10 -40.71
N THR A 224 11.91 12.24 -39.38
CA THR A 224 13.04 12.22 -38.43
C THR A 224 13.22 10.89 -37.70
N GLN A 225 13.08 9.74 -38.38
CA GLN A 225 13.75 8.52 -37.94
C GLN A 225 15.00 8.27 -38.80
N PRO A 226 16.20 8.66 -38.34
CA PRO A 226 17.42 8.13 -38.90
C PRO A 226 17.53 6.64 -38.55
N LEU A 227 17.79 5.84 -39.58
CA LEU A 227 18.24 4.45 -39.49
C LEU A 227 19.37 4.32 -38.45
N GLY A 228 19.12 3.59 -37.34
CA GLY A 228 20.19 3.07 -36.49
C GLY A 228 20.01 3.14 -34.98
N ARG A 229 19.17 2.25 -34.41
CA ARG A 229 19.46 1.45 -33.19
C ARG A 229 18.21 0.63 -32.84
N ARG A 230 18.14 -0.62 -33.30
CA ARG A 230 17.31 -1.64 -32.66
C ARG A 230 18.23 -2.43 -31.73
N ASN A 231 18.07 -2.24 -30.43
CA ASN A 231 18.50 -3.20 -29.43
C ASN A 231 17.36 -3.43 -28.43
N ILE A 232 16.95 -4.70 -28.35
CA ILE A 232 16.39 -5.41 -27.20
C ILE A 232 14.95 -5.00 -26.83
N SER A 233 13.95 -5.89 -26.79
CA SER A 233 13.94 -7.28 -26.30
C SER A 233 12.87 -8.11 -26.99
N GLN A 234 13.26 -9.27 -27.53
CA GLN A 234 12.32 -10.29 -28.00
C GLN A 234 11.59 -10.94 -26.81
N SER A 235 10.27 -10.88 -26.86
CA SER A 235 9.36 -11.74 -26.11
C SER A 235 9.58 -13.20 -26.49
N LYS A 236 9.98 -14.00 -25.50
CA LYS A 236 10.19 -15.44 -25.55
C LYS A 236 8.88 -16.17 -25.86
N LEU A 237 8.72 -16.62 -27.11
CA LEU A 237 7.68 -17.60 -27.49
C LEU A 237 8.24 -19.02 -27.33
N ARG A 238 7.44 -19.84 -26.65
CA ARG A 238 7.65 -21.24 -26.28
C ARG A 238 7.70 -22.13 -27.52
N ALA A 239 8.74 -22.96 -27.63
CA ALA A 239 8.80 -24.06 -28.61
C ALA A 239 8.68 -25.43 -27.89
N PRO A 240 8.07 -26.44 -28.54
CA PRO A 240 7.81 -27.75 -27.95
C PRO A 240 9.03 -28.68 -28.01
N SER A 241 9.09 -29.59 -27.04
CA SER A 241 10.09 -30.66 -26.90
C SER A 241 10.01 -31.71 -28.01
N PRO A 242 11.16 -32.34 -28.32
CA PRO A 242 11.19 -33.76 -28.61
C PRO A 242 12.08 -34.53 -27.63
N SER A 243 11.80 -35.82 -27.63
CA SER A 243 12.18 -36.90 -26.73
C SER A 243 13.59 -37.48 -26.96
N GLU A 244 13.96 -38.34 -26.01
CA GLU A 244 14.78 -39.57 -26.10
C GLU A 244 16.21 -39.59 -25.53
N HIS A 245 16.31 -40.51 -24.55
CA HIS A 245 17.32 -41.54 -24.31
C HIS A 245 18.70 -41.20 -23.69
N SER A 246 18.73 -41.41 -22.37
CA SER A 246 19.44 -42.51 -21.67
C SER A 246 20.90 -42.88 -22.02
N VAL A 247 21.69 -43.00 -20.93
CA VAL A 247 22.69 -44.04 -20.59
C VAL A 247 24.17 -43.62 -20.54
N ASN A 248 24.68 -43.69 -19.29
CA ASN A 248 25.99 -44.07 -18.74
C ASN A 248 27.28 -43.57 -19.41
N THR A 249 28.13 -42.92 -18.61
CA THR A 249 29.23 -43.58 -17.86
C THR A 249 29.75 -42.67 -16.76
#